data_AF-A0A540WFT4-F1
#
_entry.id   AF-A0A540WFT4-F1
#
_cell.length_a   1.000
_cell.length_b   1.000
_cell.length_c   1.000
_cell.angle_alpha   90.00
_cell.angle_beta   90.00
_cell.angle_gamma   90.00
#
_symmetry.space_group_name_H-M   'P 1'
#
loop_
_entity.id
_entity.type
_entity.pdbx_description
1 polymer ?
#
loop_
_entity_poly.entity_id
_entity_poly.type
_entity_poly.pdbx_seq_one_letter_code
_entity_poly.pdbx_strand_id
1 'polypeptide(L)'
;MLVIGSRGLGGLTGLLVGSVALRAAAHAACPVVLVRAGTDGDGGVQSDVVVGVDSTRPCAEVLAFAFEQAAERGAKLRALESRNLPTGRYVTAAPVDPPEITDALAAEALVRLQDALAPWREKFPEVRVEAGVTGWPAGRALVEASRSASLVVVGRRTPKIRPAVPGLGAVAHTVLHHTHSPVAVVPHD
;
A
#
# COMPACT_ATOMS: atom_id res chain seq x y z
N MET A 1 -16.07 1.66 8.19
CA MET A 1 -14.63 1.79 8.49
C MET A 1 -14.45 1.94 9.99
N LEU A 2 -13.42 1.33 10.57
CA LEU A 2 -13.02 1.47 11.98
C LEU A 2 -11.75 2.32 12.05
N VAL A 3 -11.73 3.34 12.92
CA VAL A 3 -10.55 4.21 13.10
C VAL A 3 -9.98 3.98 14.50
N ILE A 4 -8.67 3.74 14.58
CA ILE A 4 -7.96 3.48 15.83
C ILE A 4 -6.82 4.50 15.97
N GLY A 5 -6.86 5.29 17.04
CA GLY A 5 -5.77 6.21 17.39
C GLY A 5 -4.67 5.49 18.19
N SER A 6 -3.42 5.96 18.06
CA SER A 6 -2.28 5.39 18.78
C SER A 6 -2.13 5.84 20.25
N ARG A 7 -3.02 6.71 20.77
CA ARG A 7 -2.83 7.40 22.07
C ARG A 7 -3.27 6.61 23.34
N GLY A 8 -3.55 5.31 23.24
CA GLY A 8 -4.23 4.57 24.32
C GLY A 8 -3.38 3.71 25.27
N LEU A 9 -2.06 3.58 25.07
CA LEU A 9 -1.21 2.68 25.87
C LEU A 9 -0.02 3.47 26.40
N GLY A 10 0.00 3.73 27.71
CA GLY A 10 0.85 4.71 28.35
C GLY A 10 2.36 4.65 28.03
N GLY A 11 2.97 5.84 27.97
CA GLY A 11 4.35 6.08 28.40
C GLY A 11 5.52 5.61 27.53
N LEU A 12 5.32 4.73 26.55
CA LEU A 12 6.41 4.21 25.70
C LEU A 12 6.14 4.53 24.23
N THR A 13 6.72 5.65 23.79
CA THR A 13 7.11 6.05 22.42
C THR A 13 6.18 5.65 21.25
N GLY A 14 5.73 6.65 20.48
CA GLY A 14 4.79 6.60 19.35
C GLY A 14 5.15 5.74 18.12
N LEU A 15 5.82 4.60 18.31
CA LEU A 15 6.23 3.64 17.28
C LEU A 15 5.64 2.23 17.45
N LEU A 16 4.97 1.94 18.58
CA LEU A 16 4.39 0.62 18.82
C LEU A 16 2.90 0.61 18.47
N VAL A 17 2.55 -0.18 17.44
CA VAL A 17 1.16 -0.54 17.17
C VAL A 17 0.68 -1.44 18.30
N GLY A 18 -0.31 -0.98 19.06
CA GLY A 18 -0.89 -1.76 20.15
C GLY A 18 -1.48 -3.08 19.67
N SER A 19 -1.50 -4.09 20.55
CA SER A 19 -2.06 -5.41 20.25
C SER A 19 -3.52 -5.37 19.78
N VAL A 20 -4.31 -4.42 20.27
CA VAL A 20 -5.70 -4.17 19.83
C VAL A 20 -5.74 -3.71 18.38
N ALA A 21 -4.89 -2.76 17.99
CA ALA A 21 -4.83 -2.25 16.62
C ALA A 21 -4.39 -3.35 15.64
N LEU A 22 -3.38 -4.16 16.00
CA LEU A 22 -2.96 -5.30 15.19
C LEU A 22 -4.07 -6.35 15.04
N ARG A 23 -4.75 -6.71 16.15
CA ARG A 23 -5.86 -7.66 16.10
C ARG A 23 -7.03 -7.14 15.29
N ALA A 24 -7.40 -5.87 15.46
CA ALA A 24 -8.47 -5.24 14.69
C ALA A 24 -8.14 -5.24 13.19
N ALA A 25 -6.95 -4.77 12.80
CA ALA A 25 -6.54 -4.76 11.40
C ALA A 25 -6.42 -6.18 10.80
N ALA A 26 -6.14 -7.20 11.62
CA ALA A 26 -6.12 -8.58 11.19
C ALA A 26 -7.52 -9.22 11.07
N HIS A 27 -8.52 -8.80 11.86
CA HIS A 27 -9.79 -9.54 11.99
C HIS A 27 -11.04 -8.77 11.57
N ALA A 28 -10.99 -7.44 11.51
CA ALA A 28 -12.16 -6.65 11.18
C ALA A 28 -12.69 -6.96 9.78
N ALA A 29 -14.01 -7.04 9.65
CA ALA A 29 -14.71 -7.22 8.38
C ALA A 29 -14.86 -5.90 7.59
N CYS A 30 -14.32 -4.80 8.10
CA CYS A 30 -14.33 -3.50 7.43
C CYS A 30 -12.94 -2.87 7.43
N PRO A 31 -12.66 -1.88 6.55
CA PRO A 31 -11.39 -1.17 6.54
C PRO A 31 -11.04 -0.61 7.93
N VAL A 32 -9.79 -0.81 8.36
CA VAL A 32 -9.25 -0.31 9.62
C VAL A 32 -8.22 0.76 9.35
N VAL A 33 -8.42 1.97 9.85
CA VAL A 33 -7.48 3.08 9.72
C VAL A 33 -6.75 3.30 11.05
N LEU A 34 -5.43 3.18 11.03
CA LEU A 34 -4.57 3.51 12.15
C LEU A 34 -4.03 4.93 11.99
N VAL A 35 -4.28 5.78 12.99
CA VAL A 35 -3.80 7.16 13.03
C VAL A 35 -2.80 7.33 14.18
N ARG A 36 -1.61 7.85 13.89
CA ARG A 36 -0.57 8.09 14.89
C ARG A 36 -0.67 9.50 15.48
N ALA A 37 -0.31 9.68 16.75
CA ALA A 37 -0.14 11.01 17.35
C ALA A 37 1.03 11.74 16.70
N GLY A 38 0.89 13.04 16.43
CA GLY A 38 1.91 13.83 15.73
C GLY A 38 1.78 13.80 14.20
N THR A 39 0.82 13.06 13.65
CA THR A 39 0.32 13.31 12.28
C THR A 39 -0.77 14.39 12.29
N ASP A 40 -0.73 15.29 13.29
CA ASP A 40 -1.58 16.48 13.30
C ASP A 40 -1.30 17.18 11.96
N GLY A 41 -2.37 17.43 11.21
CA GLY A 41 -2.32 17.97 9.85
C GLY A 41 -1.78 19.38 9.84
N ASP A 42 -0.48 19.52 10.07
CA ASP A 42 0.25 20.77 10.07
C ASP A 42 0.50 21.17 8.62
N GLY A 43 -0.58 21.55 7.91
CA GLY A 43 -0.64 22.36 6.68
C GLY A 43 0.30 22.09 5.51
N GLY A 44 1.14 21.06 5.56
CA GLY A 44 2.29 20.89 4.70
C GLY A 44 2.08 19.77 3.72
N VAL A 45 1.68 20.12 2.48
CA VAL A 45 1.91 19.48 1.16
C VAL A 45 1.67 17.95 1.02
N GLN A 46 1.33 17.21 2.07
CA GLN A 46 0.99 15.79 2.03
C GLN A 46 -0.41 15.65 1.42
N SER A 47 -0.44 15.48 0.10
CA SER A 47 -1.65 15.53 -0.72
C SER A 47 -1.97 14.20 -1.41
N ASP A 48 -1.10 13.20 -1.28
CA ASP A 48 -1.25 11.96 -2.02
C ASP A 48 -1.94 10.89 -1.16
N VAL A 49 -2.87 10.15 -1.73
CA VAL A 49 -3.27 8.82 -1.22
C VAL A 49 -2.38 7.81 -1.92
N VAL A 50 -1.67 6.97 -1.16
CA VAL A 50 -0.80 5.93 -1.70
C VAL A 50 -1.47 4.57 -1.53
N VAL A 51 -1.52 3.75 -2.57
CA VAL A 51 -2.04 2.38 -2.49
C VAL A 51 -1.01 1.37 -2.99
N GLY A 52 -0.81 0.30 -2.22
CA GLY A 52 -0.02 -0.85 -2.65
C GLY A 52 -0.86 -1.81 -3.48
N VAL A 53 -0.44 -2.10 -4.71
CA VAL A 53 -1.18 -2.96 -5.65
C VAL A 53 -0.36 -4.18 -6.02
N ASP A 54 -1.00 -5.35 -5.98
CA ASP A 54 -0.49 -6.58 -6.60
C ASP A 54 -1.22 -6.74 -7.94
N SER A 55 -0.63 -6.27 -9.05
CA SER A 55 -1.29 -6.29 -10.37
C SER A 55 -1.52 -7.71 -10.90
N THR A 56 -0.86 -8.72 -10.32
CA THR A 56 -1.11 -10.13 -10.66
C THR A 56 -2.42 -10.64 -10.06
N ARG A 57 -2.91 -9.98 -9.01
CA ARG A 57 -4.15 -10.28 -8.31
C ARG A 57 -4.77 -8.96 -7.83
N PRO A 58 -5.26 -8.12 -8.76
CA PRO A 58 -5.83 -6.84 -8.40
C PRO A 58 -7.04 -7.06 -7.50
N CYS A 59 -7.11 -6.29 -6.41
CA CYS A 59 -8.17 -6.39 -5.42
C CYS A 59 -9.10 -5.20 -5.57
N ALA A 60 -10.35 -5.47 -5.93
CA ALA A 60 -11.34 -4.44 -6.23
C ALA A 60 -11.67 -3.61 -4.98
N GLU A 61 -11.75 -4.24 -3.81
CA GLU A 61 -12.07 -3.61 -2.53
C GLU A 61 -10.99 -2.62 -2.10
N VAL A 62 -9.72 -3.00 -2.27
CA VAL A 62 -8.57 -2.15 -1.95
C VAL A 62 -8.51 -0.95 -2.90
N LEU A 63 -8.72 -1.17 -4.20
CA LEU A 63 -8.72 -0.09 -5.18
C LEU A 63 -9.93 0.84 -4.96
N ALA A 64 -11.13 0.31 -4.80
CA ALA A 64 -12.33 1.09 -4.48
C ALA A 64 -12.10 2.05 -3.31
N PHE A 65 -11.65 1.50 -2.19
CA PHE A 65 -11.40 2.28 -1.00
C PHE A 65 -10.34 3.36 -1.24
N ALA A 66 -9.26 3.04 -1.95
CA ALA A 66 -8.21 4.03 -2.23
C ALA A 66 -8.69 5.18 -3.13
N PHE A 67 -9.47 4.87 -4.16
CA PHE A 67 -10.06 5.87 -5.05
C PHE A 67 -11.10 6.75 -4.34
N GLU A 68 -11.99 6.15 -3.55
CA GLU A 68 -12.97 6.88 -2.73
C GLU A 68 -12.27 7.85 -1.77
N GLN A 69 -11.23 7.39 -1.07
CA GLN A 69 -10.45 8.24 -0.18
C GLN A 69 -9.67 9.34 -0.91
N ALA A 70 -9.21 9.10 -2.14
CA ALA A 70 -8.57 10.13 -2.94
C ALA A 70 -9.57 11.20 -3.39
N ALA A 71 -10.74 10.78 -3.87
CA ALA A 71 -11.82 11.67 -4.30
C ALA A 71 -12.33 12.55 -3.15
N GLU A 72 -12.63 11.96 -1.99
CA GLU A 72 -13.09 12.68 -0.80
C GLU A 72 -12.10 13.74 -0.31
N ARG A 73 -10.80 13.52 -0.54
CA ARG A 73 -9.72 14.42 -0.12
C ARG A 73 -9.31 15.44 -1.18
N GLY A 74 -9.84 15.34 -2.41
CA GLY A 74 -9.28 16.06 -3.56
C GLY A 74 -7.80 15.74 -3.79
N ALA A 75 -7.39 14.54 -3.42
CA ALA A 75 -6.01 14.08 -3.38
C ALA A 75 -5.65 13.34 -4.68
N LYS A 76 -4.37 13.38 -5.03
CA LYS A 76 -3.84 12.51 -6.10
C LYS A 76 -3.70 11.08 -5.57
N LEU A 77 -4.05 10.08 -6.37
CA LEU A 77 -3.82 8.68 -6.04
C LEU A 77 -2.51 8.18 -6.65
N ARG A 78 -1.60 7.68 -5.81
CA ARG A 78 -0.35 7.02 -6.22
C ARG A 78 -0.46 5.51 -6.01
N ALA A 79 -0.60 4.77 -7.10
CA ALA A 79 -0.62 3.31 -7.08
C ALA A 79 0.81 2.77 -7.26
N LEU A 80 1.29 2.02 -6.27
CA LEU A 80 2.64 1.46 -6.26
C LEU A 80 2.59 -0.06 -6.34
N GLU A 81 3.26 -0.61 -7.35
CA GLU A 81 3.58 -2.03 -7.42
C GLU A 81 5.05 -2.26 -7.10
N SER A 82 5.33 -3.21 -6.22
CA SER A 82 6.69 -3.69 -5.97
C SER A 82 6.93 -4.99 -6.71
N ARG A 83 8.04 -5.02 -7.45
CA ARG A 83 8.57 -6.25 -8.03
C ARG A 83 9.86 -6.58 -7.31
N ASN A 84 9.97 -7.84 -6.89
CA ASN A 84 11.26 -8.40 -6.51
C ASN A 84 12.01 -8.65 -7.84
N LEU A 85 12.54 -7.58 -8.43
CA LEU A 85 13.36 -7.69 -9.62
C LEU A 85 14.58 -8.53 -9.25
N PRO A 86 14.88 -9.60 -9.99
CA PRO A 86 16.02 -10.45 -9.68
C PRO A 86 17.29 -9.60 -9.61
N THR A 87 17.93 -9.57 -8.45
CA THR A 87 19.22 -8.86 -8.24
C THR A 87 20.43 -9.73 -8.62
N GLY A 88 20.19 -10.91 -9.22
CA GLY A 88 21.19 -11.88 -9.63
C GLY A 88 21.57 -11.81 -11.10
N ARG A 89 22.66 -12.50 -11.45
CA ARG A 89 23.18 -12.59 -12.83
C ARG A 89 22.21 -13.42 -13.69
N TYR A 90 21.63 -12.81 -14.72
CA TYR A 90 20.77 -13.51 -15.67
C TYR A 90 21.62 -14.44 -16.54
N VAL A 91 21.17 -15.70 -16.70
CA VAL A 91 21.69 -16.62 -17.72
C VAL A 91 20.64 -16.65 -18.83
N THR A 92 20.85 -15.85 -19.87
CA THR A 92 20.02 -15.81 -21.07
C THR A 92 20.76 -16.49 -22.23
N ALA A 93 20.01 -17.07 -23.17
CA ALA A 93 20.59 -17.72 -24.35
C ALA A 93 21.27 -16.74 -25.32
N ALA A 94 20.92 -15.46 -25.24
CA ALA A 94 21.56 -14.35 -25.95
C ALA A 94 22.21 -13.39 -24.94
N PRO A 95 23.30 -12.67 -25.29
CA PRO A 95 23.84 -11.62 -24.46
C PRO A 95 22.85 -10.45 -24.42
N VAL A 96 22.11 -10.34 -23.31
CA VAL A 96 21.22 -9.21 -23.02
C VAL A 96 21.76 -8.56 -21.76
N ASP A 97 21.83 -7.23 -21.75
CA ASP A 97 22.34 -6.51 -20.60
C ASP A 97 21.33 -6.62 -19.44
N PRO A 98 21.76 -6.97 -18.21
CA PRO A 98 20.90 -7.04 -17.03
C PRO A 98 19.95 -5.84 -16.80
N PRO A 99 20.37 -4.56 -17.01
CA PRO A 99 19.45 -3.43 -16.89
C PRO A 99 18.31 -3.44 -17.92
N GLU A 100 18.56 -3.88 -19.17
CA GLU A 100 17.51 -3.96 -20.20
C GLU A 100 16.42 -4.96 -19.82
N ILE A 101 16.81 -6.08 -19.20
CA ILE A 101 15.86 -7.10 -18.69
C ILE A 101 15.01 -6.51 -17.57
N THR A 102 15.62 -5.78 -16.62
CA THR A 102 14.88 -5.18 -15.52
C THR A 102 13.93 -4.07 -15.97
N ASP A 103 14.33 -3.27 -16.96
CA ASP A 103 13.51 -2.19 -17.51
C ASP A 103 12.32 -2.75 -18.30
N ALA A 104 12.53 -3.79 -19.11
CA ALA A 104 11.45 -4.48 -19.81
C ALA A 104 10.43 -5.08 -18.82
N LEU A 105 10.89 -5.76 -17.76
CA LEU A 105 10.02 -6.32 -16.72
C LEU A 105 9.25 -5.25 -15.95
N ALA A 106 9.87 -4.09 -15.70
CA ALA A 106 9.23 -2.96 -15.05
C ALA A 106 8.17 -2.32 -15.96
N ALA A 107 8.47 -2.17 -17.26
CA ALA A 107 7.54 -1.65 -18.26
C ALA A 107 6.30 -2.55 -18.39
N GLU A 108 6.47 -3.87 -18.49
CA GLU A 108 5.34 -4.80 -18.52
C GLU A 108 4.50 -4.75 -17.24
N ALA A 109 5.13 -4.61 -16.08
CA ALA A 109 4.41 -4.45 -14.82
C ALA A 109 3.64 -3.13 -14.77
N LEU A 110 4.21 -2.05 -15.30
CA LEU A 110 3.53 -0.77 -15.39
C LEU A 110 2.30 -0.84 -16.29
N VAL A 111 2.39 -1.54 -17.43
CA VAL A 111 1.23 -1.78 -18.30
C VAL A 111 0.13 -2.54 -17.55
N ARG A 112 0.47 -3.67 -16.90
CA ARG A 112 -0.51 -4.44 -16.11
C ARG A 112 -1.14 -3.63 -14.98
N LEU A 113 -0.34 -2.80 -14.30
CA LEU A 113 -0.84 -1.91 -13.26
C LEU A 113 -1.79 -0.85 -13.85
N GLN A 114 -1.46 -0.26 -14.99
CA GLN A 114 -2.31 0.70 -15.68
C GLN A 114 -3.64 0.07 -16.11
N ASP A 115 -3.60 -1.15 -16.66
CA ASP A 115 -4.80 -1.90 -17.05
C ASP A 115 -5.70 -2.17 -15.84
N ALA A 116 -5.13 -2.59 -14.71
CA ALA A 116 -5.87 -2.81 -13.47
C ALA A 116 -6.52 -1.51 -12.92
N LEU A 117 -5.94 -0.35 -13.21
CA LEU A 117 -6.44 0.95 -12.77
C LEU A 117 -7.44 1.58 -13.76
N ALA A 118 -7.48 1.14 -15.01
CA ALA A 118 -8.30 1.76 -16.05
C ALA A 118 -9.81 1.83 -15.70
N PRO A 119 -10.46 0.75 -15.23
CA PRO A 119 -11.88 0.81 -14.86
C PRO A 119 -12.16 1.81 -13.71
N TRP A 120 -11.20 1.98 -12.81
CA TRP A 120 -11.33 2.90 -11.67
C TRP A 120 -11.13 4.35 -12.09
N ARG A 121 -10.24 4.62 -13.05
CA ARG A 121 -10.06 5.95 -13.64
C ARG A 121 -11.29 6.43 -14.39
N GLU A 122 -12.02 5.51 -15.02
CA GLU A 122 -13.32 5.83 -15.63
C GLU A 122 -14.40 6.12 -14.58
N LYS A 123 -14.40 5.36 -13.47
CA LYS A 123 -15.36 5.55 -12.36
C LYS A 123 -15.11 6.82 -11.55
N PHE A 124 -13.85 7.25 -11.43
CA PHE A 124 -13.41 8.41 -10.65
C PHE A 124 -12.56 9.37 -11.51
N PRO A 125 -13.15 10.02 -12.52
CA PRO A 125 -12.41 10.86 -13.47
C PRO A 125 -11.76 12.09 -12.83
N GLU A 126 -12.24 12.54 -11.69
CA GLU A 126 -11.69 13.64 -10.90
C GLU A 126 -10.38 13.29 -10.19
N VAL A 127 -10.11 12.01 -9.96
CA VAL A 127 -8.92 11.54 -9.24
C VAL A 127 -7.74 11.47 -10.22
N ARG A 128 -6.74 12.33 -10.01
CA ARG A 128 -5.46 12.20 -10.73
C ARG A 128 -4.75 10.94 -10.24
N VAL A 129 -4.46 10.00 -11.15
CA VAL A 129 -3.78 8.74 -10.83
C VAL A 129 -2.35 8.73 -11.37
N GLU A 130 -1.39 8.39 -10.53
CA GLU A 130 -0.01 8.08 -10.90
C GLU A 130 0.31 6.62 -10.57
N ALA A 131 0.65 5.84 -11.59
CA ALA A 131 1.08 4.45 -11.45
C ALA A 131 2.62 4.39 -11.43
N GLY A 132 3.18 3.63 -10.50
CA GLY A 132 4.63 3.46 -10.37
C GLY A 132 5.01 2.02 -10.03
N VAL A 133 6.06 1.52 -10.67
CA VAL A 133 6.68 0.24 -10.35
C VAL A 133 8.03 0.49 -9.70
N THR A 134 8.32 -0.24 -8.63
CA THR A 134 9.59 -0.12 -7.90
C THR A 134 10.26 -1.48 -7.75
N GLY A 135 11.60 -1.47 -7.83
CA GLY A 135 12.45 -2.63 -7.50
C GLY A 135 12.67 -2.82 -6.00
N TRP A 136 12.15 -1.93 -5.14
CA TRP A 136 12.22 -2.08 -3.69
C TRP A 136 11.15 -3.06 -3.20
N PRO A 137 11.39 -3.78 -2.09
CA PRO A 137 10.35 -4.57 -1.44
C PRO A 137 9.13 -3.71 -1.08
N ALA A 138 7.92 -4.24 -1.27
CA ALA A 138 6.65 -3.52 -1.12
C ALA A 138 6.53 -2.74 0.20
N GLY A 139 6.89 -3.38 1.32
CA GLY A 139 6.87 -2.73 2.63
C GLY A 139 7.78 -1.49 2.69
N ARG A 140 8.99 -1.57 2.13
CA ARG A 140 9.93 -0.45 2.08
C ARG A 140 9.43 0.67 1.16
N ALA A 141 8.91 0.31 -0.02
CA ALA A 141 8.36 1.26 -0.98
C ALA A 141 7.20 2.09 -0.38
N LEU A 142 6.27 1.41 0.31
CA LEU A 142 5.13 2.07 0.94
C LEU A 142 5.54 2.91 2.16
N VAL A 143 6.51 2.44 2.95
CA VAL A 143 7.07 3.23 4.06
C VAL A 143 7.71 4.52 3.55
N GLU A 144 8.49 4.45 2.47
CA GLU A 144 9.11 5.65 1.90
C GLU A 144 8.07 6.59 1.30
N ALA A 145 7.12 6.07 0.54
CA ALA A 145 6.02 6.85 -0.02
C ALA A 145 5.14 7.49 1.06
N SER A 146 5.06 6.89 2.25
CA SER A 146 4.26 7.43 3.35
C SER A 146 4.75 8.80 3.83
N ARG A 147 6.00 9.19 3.59
CA ARG A 147 6.54 10.50 4.01
C ARG A 147 5.81 11.69 3.40
N SER A 148 5.24 11.52 2.21
CA SER A 148 4.48 12.56 1.50
C SER A 148 3.00 12.20 1.31
N ALA A 149 2.54 11.10 1.90
CA ALA A 149 1.17 10.62 1.75
C ALA A 149 0.27 11.15 2.87
N SER A 150 -0.93 11.58 2.53
CA SER A 150 -2.00 11.84 3.51
C SER A 150 -2.62 10.54 4.06
N LEU A 151 -2.52 9.44 3.30
CA LEU A 151 -3.02 8.11 3.65
C LEU A 151 -2.27 7.04 2.86
N VAL A 152 -1.89 5.93 3.53
CA VAL A 152 -1.39 4.72 2.87
C VAL A 152 -2.43 3.62 2.95
N VAL A 153 -2.81 3.04 1.83
CA VAL A 153 -3.82 1.98 1.70
C VAL A 153 -3.14 0.67 1.33
N VAL A 154 -3.42 -0.37 2.09
CA VAL A 154 -2.94 -1.73 1.84
C VAL A 154 -4.05 -2.74 2.05
N GLY A 155 -4.02 -3.83 1.29
CA GLY A 155 -4.90 -4.96 1.54
C GLY A 155 -4.42 -5.83 2.70
N ARG A 156 -5.36 -6.43 3.44
CA ARG A 156 -5.10 -7.52 4.39
C ARG A 156 -4.94 -8.85 3.65
N ARG A 157 -3.75 -9.43 3.63
CA ARG A 157 -3.53 -10.77 3.04
C ARG A 157 -3.47 -11.85 4.12
N THR A 158 -4.42 -12.78 4.08
CA THR A 158 -4.41 -13.98 4.92
C THR A 158 -3.18 -14.84 4.59
N PRO A 159 -2.38 -15.29 5.56
CA PRO A 159 -1.18 -16.06 5.30
C PRO A 159 -1.50 -17.40 4.61
N LYS A 160 -0.81 -17.73 3.51
CA LYS A 160 -0.98 -19.01 2.78
C LYS A 160 -0.76 -20.25 3.65
N ILE A 161 0.09 -20.14 4.68
CA ILE A 161 0.45 -21.25 5.58
C ILE A 161 -0.63 -21.48 6.65
N ARG A 162 -1.44 -20.46 6.97
CA ARG A 162 -2.54 -20.56 7.94
C ARG A 162 -3.78 -19.84 7.40
N PRO A 163 -4.41 -20.37 6.34
CA PRO A 163 -5.55 -19.72 5.69
C PRO A 163 -6.76 -19.58 6.63
N ALA A 164 -6.85 -20.41 7.68
CA ALA A 164 -7.89 -20.34 8.71
C ALA A 164 -7.64 -19.29 9.81
N VAL A 165 -6.48 -18.61 9.81
CA VAL A 165 -6.14 -17.59 10.81
C VAL A 165 -6.03 -16.23 10.12
N PRO A 166 -6.92 -15.27 10.44
CA PRO A 166 -6.81 -13.92 9.91
C PRO A 166 -5.44 -13.31 10.26
N GLY A 167 -4.78 -12.74 9.26
CA GLY A 167 -3.43 -12.21 9.41
C GLY A 167 -3.19 -11.02 8.50
N LEU A 168 -2.22 -10.19 8.87
CA LEU A 168 -1.91 -8.92 8.20
C LEU A 168 -1.02 -9.09 6.96
N GLY A 169 -0.38 -10.24 6.77
CA GLY A 169 0.67 -10.40 5.77
C GLY A 169 1.90 -9.52 6.06
N ALA A 170 3.03 -9.82 5.43
CA ALA A 170 4.29 -9.13 5.72
C ALA A 170 4.23 -7.63 5.39
N VAL A 171 3.58 -7.26 4.28
CA VAL A 171 3.51 -5.87 3.82
C VAL A 171 2.69 -5.01 4.76
N ALA A 172 1.45 -5.41 5.10
CA ALA A 172 0.63 -4.60 6.00
C ALA A 172 1.24 -4.54 7.41
N HIS A 173 1.88 -5.63 7.87
CA HIS A 173 2.63 -5.60 9.13
C HIS A 173 3.77 -4.56 9.11
N THR A 174 4.65 -4.58 8.10
CA THR A 174 5.73 -3.59 7.96
C THR A 174 5.20 -2.16 7.89
N VAL A 175 4.17 -1.93 7.07
CA VAL A 175 3.56 -0.60 6.87
C VAL A 175 2.94 -0.10 8.17
N LEU A 176 2.20 -0.94 8.90
CA LEU A 176 1.60 -0.56 10.17
C LEU A 176 2.64 -0.14 11.21
N HIS A 177 3.86 -0.71 11.19
CA HIS A 177 4.90 -0.35 12.16
C HIS A 177 5.74 0.86 11.76
N HIS A 178 6.03 1.04 10.47
CA HIS A 178 7.10 1.96 10.05
C HIS A 178 6.67 3.18 9.23
N THR A 179 5.39 3.29 8.86
CA THR A 179 4.89 4.45 8.11
C THR A 179 4.89 5.74 8.90
N HIS A 180 4.97 6.85 8.18
CA HIS A 180 4.93 8.22 8.70
C HIS A 180 3.53 8.84 8.68
N SER A 181 2.58 8.19 8.00
CA SER A 181 1.22 8.68 7.77
C SER A 181 0.16 7.67 8.20
N PRO A 182 -1.13 8.08 8.28
CA PRO A 182 -2.22 7.16 8.55
C PRO A 182 -2.21 5.96 7.58
N VAL A 183 -2.58 4.79 8.09
CA VAL A 183 -2.61 3.54 7.31
C VAL A 183 -4.01 2.96 7.32
N ALA A 184 -4.59 2.74 6.16
CA ALA A 184 -5.79 1.94 5.98
C ALA A 184 -5.43 0.51 5.60
N VAL A 185 -5.90 -0.44 6.39
CA VAL A 185 -5.87 -1.87 6.07
C VAL A 185 -7.25 -2.30 5.63
N VAL A 186 -7.37 -2.68 4.35
CA VAL A 186 -8.65 -3.05 3.72
C VAL A 186 -8.78 -4.58 3.69
N PRO A 187 -9.80 -5.15 4.35
CA PRO A 187 -10.10 -6.57 4.22
C PRO A 187 -10.56 -6.88 2.80
N HIS A 188 -10.08 -7.97 2.25
CA HIS A 188 -10.49 -8.56 0.97
C HIS A 188 -10.35 -10.08 1.08
N ASP A 189 -11.08 -10.80 0.23
CA ASP A 189 -11.13 -12.26 0.21
C ASP A 189 -10.05 -12.90 -0.69
#